data_AF-A0A1C5SLD5-F1
#
_entry.id   AF-A0A1C5SLD5-F1
#
_cell.length_a   1.000
_cell.length_b   1.000
_cell.length_c   1.000
_cell.angle_alpha   90.00
_cell.angle_beta   90.00
_cell.angle_gamma   90.00
#
_symmetry.space_group_name_H-M   'P 1'
#
loop_
_entity.id
_entity.type
_entity.pdbx_description
1 polymer ?
#
loop_
_entity_poly.entity_id
_entity_poly.type
_entity_poly.pdbx_seq_one_letter_code
_entity_poly.pdbx_strand_id
1 'polypeptide(L)'
;MWNQLLLIMIGFSAGIIIAGGEVGLLIGLSIIPRYAGITHTGKHILLYEDSILLGTVLGNLFFLWKWQIPGGLLFLILYGLFSGLFLGGWIMALAEVADIFPIFARRARFSEGLPKVILSIALGKTLGSLFYYYKEWFP
;
A
#
# COMPACT_ATOMS: atom_id res chain seq x y z
N MET A 1 -6.70 35.16 -5.20
CA MET A 1 -7.31 34.58 -3.99
C MET A 1 -8.14 33.32 -4.30
N TRP A 2 -9.13 33.37 -5.21
CA TRP A 2 -9.95 32.19 -5.56
C TRP A 2 -9.14 30.95 -6.00
N ASN A 3 -8.12 31.11 -6.83
CA ASN A 3 -7.28 29.98 -7.26
C ASN A 3 -6.52 29.33 -6.09
N GLN A 4 -6.09 30.11 -5.10
CA GLN A 4 -5.39 29.57 -3.92
C GLN A 4 -6.33 28.79 -3.02
N LEU A 5 -7.55 29.30 -2.82
CA LEU A 5 -8.60 28.58 -2.08
C LEU A 5 -8.95 27.24 -2.76
N LEU A 6 -9.07 27.23 -4.09
CA LEU A 6 -9.31 26.00 -4.84
C LEU A 6 -8.13 25.00 -4.71
N LEU A 7 -6.89 25.47 -4.80
CA LEU A 7 -5.72 24.62 -4.63
C LEU A 7 -5.63 24.02 -3.21
N ILE A 8 -5.96 24.80 -2.18
CA ILE A 8 -6.02 24.31 -0.79
C ILE A 8 -7.10 23.23 -0.65
N MET A 9 -8.30 23.46 -1.21
CA MET A 9 -9.38 22.48 -1.18
C MET A 9 -9.00 21.18 -1.89
N ILE A 10 -8.43 21.27 -3.10
CA ILE A 10 -7.98 20.11 -3.87
C ILE A 10 -6.88 19.36 -3.10
N GLY A 11 -5.89 20.08 -2.58
CA GLY A 11 -4.80 19.50 -1.79
C GLY A 11 -5.30 18.78 -0.54
N PHE A 12 -6.25 19.39 0.18
CA PHE A 12 -6.85 18.80 1.37
C PHE A 12 -7.68 17.56 1.03
N SER A 13 -8.53 17.61 0.00
CA SER A 13 -9.31 16.46 -0.46
C SER A 13 -8.43 15.31 -0.93
N ALA A 14 -7.37 15.60 -1.69
CA ALA A 14 -6.40 14.60 -2.11
C ALA A 14 -5.68 13.99 -0.91
N GLY A 15 -5.28 14.80 0.07
CA GLY A 15 -4.67 14.35 1.32
C GLY A 15 -5.54 13.38 2.10
N ILE A 16 -6.84 13.68 2.24
CA ILE A 16 -7.80 12.78 2.91
C ILE A 16 -7.90 11.44 2.17
N ILE A 17 -8.01 11.47 0.83
CA ILE A 17 -8.14 10.25 0.02
C ILE A 17 -6.88 9.38 0.18
N ILE A 18 -5.70 9.98 0.11
CA ILE A 18 -4.42 9.26 0.23
C ILE A 18 -4.26 8.68 1.64
N ALA A 19 -4.51 9.48 2.68
CA ALA A 19 -4.42 9.01 4.07
C ALA A 19 -5.41 7.87 4.35
N GLY A 20 -6.65 7.98 3.87
CA GLY A 20 -7.64 6.91 3.98
C GLY A 20 -7.22 5.65 3.24
N GLY A 21 -6.63 5.79 2.04
CA GLY A 21 -6.09 4.67 1.27
C GLY A 21 -4.93 3.97 1.97
N GLU A 22 -4.00 4.74 2.55
CA GLU A 22 -2.85 4.22 3.27
C GLU A 22 -3.25 3.45 4.54
N VAL A 23 -4.08 4.06 5.39
CA VAL A 23 -4.59 3.42 6.62
C VAL A 23 -5.44 2.20 6.28
N GLY A 24 -6.29 2.31 5.25
CA GLY A 24 -7.11 1.20 4.76
C GLY A 24 -6.27 0.00 4.29
N LEU A 25 -5.14 0.26 3.62
CA LEU A 25 -4.20 -0.79 3.21
C LEU A 25 -3.51 -1.45 4.42
N LEU A 26 -3.05 -0.65 5.39
CA LEU A 26 -2.36 -1.16 6.58
C LEU A 26 -3.26 -2.06 7.43
N ILE A 27 -4.52 -1.66 7.62
CA ILE A 27 -5.53 -2.46 8.32
C ILE A 27 -5.97 -3.66 7.48
N GLY A 28 -6.24 -3.45 6.18
CA GLY A 28 -6.73 -4.49 5.27
C GLY A 28 -5.76 -5.64 5.08
N LEU A 29 -4.45 -5.36 5.06
CA LEU A 29 -3.39 -6.37 5.02
C LEU A 29 -3.16 -7.05 6.38
N SER A 30 -3.82 -6.61 7.45
CA SER A 30 -3.67 -7.19 8.80
C SER A 30 -2.22 -7.24 9.30
N ILE A 31 -1.36 -6.32 8.84
CA ILE A 31 0.06 -6.29 9.20
C ILE A 31 0.23 -5.96 10.69
N ILE A 32 -0.53 -4.97 11.17
CA ILE A 32 -0.54 -4.52 12.57
C ILE A 32 -0.93 -5.66 13.53
N PRO A 33 -2.12 -6.31 13.40
CA PRO A 33 -2.50 -7.40 14.29
C PRO A 33 -1.57 -8.61 14.16
N ARG A 34 -0.98 -8.86 12.99
CA ARG A 34 -0.01 -9.94 12.79
C ARG A 34 1.27 -9.71 13.61
N TYR A 35 1.85 -8.52 13.55
CA TYR A 35 3.03 -8.22 14.37
C TYR A 35 2.71 -8.30 15.86
N ALA A 36 1.59 -7.73 16.30
CA ALA A 36 1.15 -7.82 17.69
C ALA A 36 0.89 -9.27 18.14
N GLY A 37 0.46 -10.14 17.23
CA GLY A 37 0.32 -11.57 17.45
C GLY A 37 1.65 -12.30 17.62
N ILE A 38 2.64 -12.02 16.77
CA ILE A 38 3.99 -12.62 16.82
C ILE A 38 4.72 -12.22 18.11
N THR A 39 4.59 -10.96 18.53
CA THR A 39 5.20 -10.46 19.77
C THR A 39 4.40 -10.78 21.01
N HIS A 40 3.24 -11.45 20.88
CA HIS A 40 2.31 -11.75 21.97
C HIS A 40 1.85 -10.50 22.76
N THR A 41 1.77 -9.35 22.10
CA THR A 41 1.45 -8.04 22.69
C THR A 41 0.17 -7.43 22.09
N GLY A 42 -0.82 -8.25 21.75
CA GLY A 42 -2.11 -7.79 21.21
C GLY A 42 -2.82 -6.71 22.04
N LYS A 43 -2.56 -6.65 23.35
CA LYS A 43 -3.07 -5.59 24.25
C LYS A 43 -2.59 -4.18 23.87
N HIS A 44 -1.48 -4.07 23.14
CA HIS A 44 -0.84 -2.82 22.77
C HIS A 44 -1.02 -2.49 21.29
N ILE A 45 -2.06 -3.00 20.62
CA ILE A 45 -2.27 -2.83 19.18
C ILE A 45 -2.28 -1.36 18.74
N LEU A 46 -2.84 -0.46 19.57
CA LEU A 46 -2.85 0.97 19.31
C LEU A 46 -1.44 1.58 19.26
N LEU A 47 -0.50 1.07 20.06
CA LEU A 47 0.89 1.54 19.99
C LEU A 47 1.56 1.17 18.66
N TYR A 48 1.22 0.01 18.09
CA TYR A 48 1.73 -0.39 16.76
C TYR A 48 1.14 0.51 15.67
N GLU A 49 -0.16 0.80 15.75
CA GLU A 49 -0.86 1.69 14.83
C GLU A 49 -0.28 3.11 14.89
N ASP A 50 -0.17 3.70 16.08
CA ASP A 50 0.40 5.02 16.30
C ASP A 50 1.86 5.10 15.80
N SER A 51 2.66 4.07 16.04
CA SER A 51 4.05 4.02 15.58
C SER A 51 4.15 4.02 14.05
N ILE A 52 3.26 3.31 13.36
CA ILE A 52 3.22 3.28 11.90
C ILE A 52 2.73 4.63 11.37
N LEU A 53 1.68 5.21 11.96
CA LEU A 53 1.19 6.53 11.58
C LEU A 53 2.27 7.61 11.75
N LEU A 54 3.01 7.58 12.86
CA LEU A 54 4.16 8.46 13.06
C LEU A 54 5.24 8.23 12.00
N GLY A 55 5.55 6.97 11.68
CA GLY A 55 6.48 6.61 10.60
C GLY A 55 6.06 7.15 9.24
N THR A 56 4.77 7.04 8.89
CA THR A 56 4.16 7.60 7.69
C THR A 56 4.31 9.11 7.63
N VAL A 57 3.95 9.81 8.71
CA VAL A 57 4.05 11.28 8.78
C VAL A 57 5.50 11.72 8.62
N LEU A 58 6.42 11.11 9.37
CA LEU A 58 7.85 11.43 9.29
C LEU A 58 8.43 11.13 7.90
N GLY A 59 8.05 10.00 7.31
CA GLY A 59 8.45 9.60 5.95
C GLY A 59 7.95 10.58 4.89
N ASN A 60 6.71 11.06 5.02
CA ASN A 60 6.14 12.05 4.11
C ASN A 60 6.86 13.40 4.22
N LEU A 61 7.10 13.87 5.45
CA LEU A 61 7.86 15.11 5.70
C LEU A 61 9.29 15.00 5.13
N PHE A 62 9.95 13.86 5.33
CA PHE A 62 11.26 13.58 4.74
C PHE A 62 11.23 13.58 3.21
N PHE A 63 10.21 12.98 2.59
CA PHE A 63 10.05 12.94 1.14
C PHE A 63 9.81 14.34 0.54
N LEU A 64 9.00 15.17 1.19
CA LEU A 64 8.68 16.53 0.75
C LEU A 64 9.87 17.49 0.90
N TRP A 65 10.50 17.52 2.06
CA TRP A 65 11.54 18.50 2.37
C TRP A 65 12.96 18.01 2.07
N LYS A 66 13.13 16.73 1.75
CA LYS A 66 14.42 16.12 1.39
C LYS A 66 15.55 16.48 2.37
N TRP A 67 15.24 16.45 3.67
CA TRP A 67 16.20 16.77 4.70
C TRP A 67 17.46 15.91 4.57
N GLN A 68 18.62 16.54 4.65
CA GLN A 68 19.89 15.83 4.66
C GLN A 68 20.10 15.27 6.07
N ILE A 69 19.92 13.96 6.25
CA ILE A 69 20.19 13.29 7.53
C ILE A 69 21.69 12.97 7.60
N PRO A 70 22.47 13.58 8.52
CA PRO A 70 23.91 13.33 8.66
C PRO A 70 24.19 12.01 9.41
N GLY A 71 23.63 10.90 8.93
CA GLY A 71 23.69 9.58 9.57
C GLY A 71 24.70 8.60 8.95
N GLY A 72 25.29 8.96 7.80
CA GLY A 72 26.31 8.17 7.11
C GLY A 72 25.91 6.71 6.87
N LEU A 73 26.90 5.81 6.93
CA LEU A 73 26.72 4.37 6.66
C LEU A 73 25.83 3.67 7.69
N LEU A 74 25.95 4.03 8.98
CA LEU A 74 25.18 3.38 10.05
C LEU A 74 23.68 3.59 9.89
N PHE A 75 23.26 4.82 9.57
CA PHE A 75 21.86 5.11 9.32
C PHE A 75 21.33 4.38 8.08
N LEU A 76 22.13 4.28 7.01
CA LEU A 76 21.79 3.52 5.81
C LEU A 76 21.58 2.03 6.10
N ILE A 77 22.46 1.41 6.90
CA ILE A 77 22.34 0.01 7.29
C ILE A 77 21.06 -0.21 8.11
N LEU A 78 20.81 0.63 9.11
CA LEU A 78 19.59 0.54 9.92
C LEU A 78 18.34 0.71 9.07
N TYR A 79 18.31 1.74 8.22
CA TYR A 79 17.20 1.98 7.30
C TYR A 79 16.98 0.80 6.34
N GLY A 80 18.05 0.24 5.77
CA GLY A 80 18.00 -0.95 4.92
C GLY A 80 17.42 -2.17 5.64
N LEU A 81 17.82 -2.40 6.90
CA LEU A 81 17.31 -3.49 7.72
C LEU A 81 15.81 -3.32 8.00
N PHE A 82 15.40 -2.15 8.48
CA PHE A 82 13.99 -1.89 8.82
C PHE A 82 13.09 -1.87 7.59
N SER A 83 13.53 -1.27 6.48
CA SER A 83 12.78 -1.31 5.22
C SER A 83 12.64 -2.74 4.68
N GLY A 84 13.68 -3.58 4.82
CA GLY A 84 13.62 -5.00 4.48
C GLY A 84 12.63 -5.79 5.35
N LEU A 85 12.64 -5.58 6.67
CA LEU A 85 11.69 -6.20 7.59
C LEU A 85 10.24 -5.79 7.28
N PHE A 86 10.02 -4.50 7.03
CA PHE A 86 8.72 -3.97 6.63
C PHE A 86 8.25 -4.58 5.31
N LEU A 87 9.09 -4.54 4.27
CA LEU A 87 8.78 -5.10 2.95
C LEU A 87 8.49 -6.61 3.02
N GLY A 88 9.27 -7.35 3.81
CA GLY A 88 9.05 -8.78 4.05
C GLY A 88 7.68 -9.05 4.69
N GLY A 89 7.30 -8.28 5.71
CA GLY A 89 5.96 -8.36 6.30
C GLY A 89 4.85 -8.02 5.31
N TRP A 90 5.09 -7.01 4.46
CA TRP A 90 4.17 -6.59 3.41
C TRP A 90 3.92 -7.69 2.37
N ILE A 91 4.98 -8.33 1.89
CA ILE A 91 4.89 -9.44 0.92
C ILE A 91 4.14 -10.64 1.54
N MET A 92 4.45 -10.98 2.80
CA MET A 92 3.78 -12.07 3.50
C MET A 92 2.27 -11.81 3.67
N ALA A 93 1.90 -10.57 4.03
CA ALA A 93 0.51 -10.16 4.19
C ALA A 93 -0.23 -10.17 2.84
N LEU A 94 0.40 -9.68 1.77
CA LEU A 94 -0.16 -9.75 0.42
C LEU A 94 -0.39 -11.19 -0.03
N ALA A 95 0.53 -12.11 0.27
CA ALA A 95 0.37 -13.51 -0.08
C ALA A 95 -0.85 -14.13 0.62
N GLU A 96 -1.05 -13.85 1.91
CA GLU A 96 -2.22 -14.33 2.64
C GLU A 96 -3.53 -13.77 2.05
N VAL A 97 -3.58 -12.47 1.76
CA VAL A 97 -4.76 -11.85 1.14
C VAL A 97 -5.00 -12.41 -0.26
N ALA A 98 -3.95 -12.70 -1.04
CA ALA A 98 -4.06 -13.34 -2.35
C ALA A 98 -4.75 -14.71 -2.27
N ASP A 99 -4.40 -15.52 -1.26
CA ASP A 99 -4.97 -16.85 -1.05
C ASP A 99 -6.43 -16.81 -0.56
N ILE A 100 -6.87 -15.70 0.04
CA ILE A 100 -8.26 -15.51 0.45
C ILE A 100 -9.19 -15.35 -0.77
N PHE A 101 -8.74 -14.75 -1.87
CA PHE A 101 -9.62 -14.50 -3.04
C PHE A 101 -10.24 -15.78 -3.63
N PRO A 102 -9.50 -16.86 -3.92
CA PRO A 102 -10.09 -18.12 -4.39
C PRO A 102 -11.06 -18.75 -3.38
N ILE A 103 -10.79 -18.63 -2.08
CA ILE A 103 -11.67 -19.15 -1.02
C ILE A 103 -12.97 -18.35 -1.00
N PHE A 104 -12.89 -17.03 -1.03
CA PHE A 104 -14.05 -16.14 -1.09
C PHE A 104 -14.90 -16.41 -2.33
N ALA A 105 -14.28 -16.51 -3.50
CA ALA A 105 -14.98 -16.80 -4.75
C ALA A 105 -15.74 -18.14 -4.71
N ARG A 106 -15.15 -19.18 -4.12
CA ARG A 106 -15.84 -20.47 -3.90
C ARG A 106 -16.99 -20.35 -2.91
N ARG A 107 -16.80 -19.66 -1.77
CA ARG A 107 -17.85 -19.48 -0.75
C ARG A 107 -19.02 -18.62 -1.23
N ALA A 108 -18.75 -17.62 -2.07
CA ALA A 108 -19.77 -16.80 -2.71
C ALA A 108 -20.54 -17.53 -3.82
N ARG A 109 -20.28 -18.84 -4.04
CA ARG A 109 -20.80 -19.65 -5.15
C ARG A 109 -20.53 -19.03 -6.52
N PHE A 110 -19.44 -18.28 -6.63
CA PHE A 110 -18.96 -17.65 -7.86
C PHE A 110 -18.06 -18.61 -8.67
N SER A 111 -18.22 -19.91 -8.49
CA SER A 111 -17.36 -20.96 -9.05
C SER A 111 -17.43 -21.03 -10.58
N GLU A 112 -18.59 -20.74 -11.19
CA GLU A 112 -18.73 -20.72 -12.65
C GLU A 112 -18.35 -19.37 -13.29
N GLY A 113 -18.42 -18.28 -12.52
CA GLY A 113 -18.10 -16.93 -12.99
C GLY A 113 -16.61 -16.60 -12.94
N LEU A 114 -15.85 -17.21 -12.02
CA LEU A 114 -14.44 -16.89 -11.79
C LEU A 114 -13.55 -17.08 -13.04
N PRO A 115 -13.67 -18.17 -13.83
CA PRO A 115 -12.89 -18.30 -15.06
C PRO A 115 -13.19 -17.19 -16.09
N LYS A 116 -14.45 -16.77 -16.20
CA LYS A 116 -14.87 -15.69 -17.10
C LYS A 116 -14.32 -14.34 -16.65
N VAL A 117 -14.29 -14.09 -15.35
CA VAL A 117 -13.68 -12.88 -14.76
C VAL A 117 -12.17 -12.87 -15.01
N ILE A 118 -11.48 -13.98 -14.75
CA ILE A 118 -10.04 -14.09 -15.02
C ILE A 118 -9.73 -13.85 -16.49
N LEU A 119 -10.51 -14.45 -17.40
CA LEU A 119 -10.37 -14.25 -18.85
C LEU A 119 -10.61 -12.79 -19.25
N SER A 120 -11.63 -12.14 -18.68
CA SER A 120 -11.93 -10.73 -18.95
C SER A 120 -10.80 -9.81 -18.48
N ILE A 121 -10.22 -10.06 -17.30
CA ILE A 121 -9.06 -9.33 -16.77
C ILE A 121 -7.85 -9.55 -17.67
N ALA A 122 -7.59 -10.79 -18.10
CA ALA A 122 -6.49 -11.12 -18.99
C ALA A 122 -6.63 -10.39 -20.34
N LEU A 123 -7.82 -10.43 -20.95
CA LEU A 123 -8.10 -9.72 -22.20
C LEU A 123 -7.92 -8.20 -22.05
N GLY A 124 -8.45 -7.61 -20.96
CA GLY A 124 -8.28 -6.19 -20.69
C GLY A 124 -6.81 -5.79 -20.55
N LYS A 125 -6.01 -6.58 -19.83
CA LYS A 125 -4.55 -6.36 -19.70
C LYS A 125 -3.84 -6.51 -21.04
N THR A 126 -4.18 -7.51 -21.83
CA THR A 126 -3.59 -7.73 -23.16
C THR A 126 -3.93 -6.59 -24.11
N LEU A 127 -5.17 -6.15 -24.17
CA LEU A 127 -5.58 -5.02 -25.00
C LEU A 127 -4.93 -3.71 -24.53
N GLY A 128 -4.86 -3.50 -23.21
CA GLY A 128 -4.20 -2.34 -22.62
C GLY A 128 -2.71 -2.30 -22.93
N SER A 129 -2.01 -3.44 -22.85
CA SER A 129 -0.59 -3.52 -23.20
C SER A 129 -0.36 -3.33 -24.70
N LEU A 130 -1.19 -3.93 -25.57
CA LEU A 130 -1.14 -3.69 -27.01
C LEU A 130 -1.36 -2.22 -27.35
N PHE A 131 -2.34 -1.56 -26.72
CA PHE A 131 -2.59 -0.14 -26.95
C PHE A 131 -1.42 0.74 -26.48
N TYR A 132 -0.86 0.44 -25.31
CA TYR A 132 0.32 1.13 -24.78
C TYR A 132 1.49 1.05 -25.76
N TYR A 133 1.85 -0.15 -26.22
CA TYR A 133 2.93 -0.33 -27.18
C TYR A 133 2.61 0.23 -28.57
N TYR A 134 1.35 0.16 -29.03
CA TYR A 134 0.96 0.80 -30.29
C TYR A 134 1.14 2.32 -30.24
N LYS A 135 0.80 2.95 -29.10
CA LYS A 135 0.90 4.40 -28.91
C LYS A 135 2.34 4.88 -28.64
N GLU A 136 3.19 4.06 -28.04
CA GLU A 136 4.62 4.38 -27.85
C GLU A 136 5.48 4.10 -29.08
N TRP A 137 5.05 3.22 -29.99
CA TRP A 137 5.80 2.88 -31.21
C TRP A 137 5.50 3.81 -32.40
N PHE A 138 4.31 4.41 -32.45
CA PHE A 138 4.01 5.45 -33.45
C PHE A 138 4.26 6.84 -32.85
N PRO A 139 5.18 7.65 -33.43
CA PRO A 139 5.46 9.01 -32.98
C PRO A 139 4.27 9.97 -33.19
#